data_AF-A0A284RR82-F1
#
_entry.id   AF-A0A284RR82-F1
#
_cell.length_a   1.000
_cell.length_b   1.000
_cell.length_c   1.000
_cell.angle_alpha   90.00
_cell.angle_beta   90.00
_cell.angle_gamma   90.00
#
_symmetry.space_group_name_H-M   'P 1'
#
loop_
_entity.id
_entity.type
_entity.pdbx_description
1 polymer ?
#
loop_
_entity_poly.entity_id
_entity_poly.type
_entity_poly.pdbx_seq_one_letter_code
_entity_poly.pdbx_strand_id
1 'polypeptide(L)'
;MKSKKSKLKLDYRDGLLHQRNHCVPIHHLKYEEFGILVLPLLRKFDDPPFDTVGEVVECLRQIFEGIQFMHQNLVAHRDCTKLNIMLDPKKLYPKGCTRTTCWPRYHLIDFGHSRRYDPADGIPHERVLQGGDKSALEHRNSDELLCNPFPTDIYYLGNLVREYFLDTKNYCHPTRIGLGFLRSLVEDMVKENPSDRPTIGNALGNETLFFPFSYVARRLKFTLMLRPPLPKNAASPSRVLTATRDFYTSKRQQIAVPTT
;
A
#
# COMPACT_ATOMS: atom_id res chain seq x y z
N MET A 1 10.64 -48.38 0.43
CA MET A 1 10.88 -47.30 1.40
C MET A 1 9.94 -46.14 1.10
N LYS A 2 8.96 -45.86 1.98
CA LYS A 2 7.95 -44.81 1.78
C LYS A 2 8.55 -43.45 2.14
N SER A 3 8.73 -42.58 1.13
CA SER A 3 9.18 -41.21 1.31
C SER A 3 8.10 -40.38 2.02
N LYS A 4 8.43 -39.88 3.22
CA LYS A 4 7.59 -38.92 3.96
C LYS A 4 7.66 -37.57 3.23
N LYS A 5 6.65 -37.26 2.42
CA LYS A 5 6.39 -35.87 1.98
C LYS A 5 5.96 -35.04 3.20
N SER A 6 6.87 -34.25 3.74
CA SER A 6 6.53 -33.21 4.71
C SER A 6 5.78 -32.08 4.00
N LYS A 7 4.45 -32.09 4.09
CA LYS A 7 3.63 -30.90 3.81
C LYS A 7 3.93 -29.88 4.91
N LEU A 8 4.73 -28.86 4.61
CA LEU A 8 4.70 -27.60 5.35
C LEU A 8 3.33 -26.96 5.12
N LYS A 9 2.38 -27.28 6.01
CA LYS A 9 1.15 -26.50 6.17
C LYS A 9 1.55 -25.20 6.87
N LEU A 10 1.77 -24.14 6.11
CA LEU A 10 1.48 -22.81 6.63
C LEU A 10 -0.04 -22.77 6.81
N ASP A 11 -0.50 -22.77 8.06
CA ASP A 11 -1.91 -22.60 8.36
C ASP A 11 -2.33 -21.23 7.77
N TYR A 12 -3.40 -21.23 6.98
CA TYR A 12 -3.93 -20.02 6.32
C TYR A 12 -4.23 -18.91 7.35
N ARG A 13 -4.44 -19.30 8.61
CA ARG A 13 -4.64 -18.40 9.77
C ARG A 13 -3.35 -17.72 10.27
N ASP A 14 -2.20 -18.38 10.17
CA ASP A 14 -0.92 -17.84 10.65
C ASP A 14 -0.42 -16.69 9.77
N GLY A 15 -0.70 -16.76 8.46
CA GLY A 15 -0.37 -15.69 7.52
C GLY A 15 -1.20 -14.42 7.75
N LEU A 16 -2.50 -14.54 8.06
CA LEU A 16 -3.41 -13.40 8.26
C LEU A 16 -3.09 -12.58 9.52
N LEU A 17 -2.56 -13.22 10.56
CA LEU A 17 -2.23 -12.57 11.84
C LEU A 17 -0.78 -12.09 11.91
N HIS A 18 0.05 -12.42 10.93
CA HIS A 18 1.45 -12.02 10.93
C HIS A 18 1.58 -10.49 10.92
N GLN A 19 2.32 -9.93 11.87
CA GLN A 19 2.36 -8.48 12.12
C GLN A 19 2.88 -7.68 10.91
N ARG A 20 3.78 -8.28 10.11
CA ARG A 20 4.31 -7.69 8.86
C ARG A 20 3.44 -7.96 7.63
N ASN A 21 2.35 -8.73 7.76
CA ASN A 21 1.43 -8.92 6.65
C ASN A 21 0.55 -7.68 6.53
N HIS A 22 0.78 -6.90 5.47
CA HIS A 22 -0.03 -5.74 5.14
C HIS A 22 -1.03 -6.02 4.01
N CYS A 23 -1.21 -7.26 3.56
CA CYS A 23 -2.30 -7.58 2.64
C CYS A 23 -3.66 -7.33 3.30
N VAL A 24 -4.62 -6.77 2.56
CA VAL A 24 -5.98 -6.59 3.07
C VAL A 24 -6.60 -7.96 3.38
N PRO A 25 -7.26 -8.16 4.53
CA PRO A 25 -8.00 -9.39 4.79
C PRO A 25 -9.25 -9.42 3.90
N ILE A 26 -9.45 -10.54 3.20
CA ILE A 26 -10.56 -10.72 2.27
C ILE A 26 -11.40 -11.90 2.74
N HIS A 27 -12.72 -11.71 2.77
CA HIS A 27 -13.68 -12.80 2.84
C HIS A 27 -14.31 -12.99 1.46
N HIS A 28 -14.20 -14.20 0.91
CA HIS A 28 -14.79 -14.54 -0.38
C HIS A 28 -16.07 -15.32 -0.16
N LEU A 29 -17.16 -14.84 -0.77
CA LEU A 29 -18.47 -15.46 -0.78
C LEU A 29 -18.84 -15.80 -2.22
N LYS A 30 -19.47 -16.94 -2.43
CA LYS A 30 -20.07 -17.28 -3.72
C LYS A 30 -21.57 -17.05 -3.64
N TYR A 31 -22.12 -16.29 -4.57
CA TYR A 31 -23.55 -16.08 -4.73
C TYR A 31 -23.93 -16.32 -6.19
N GLU A 32 -24.61 -17.43 -6.46
CA GLU A 32 -24.92 -17.89 -7.82
C GLU A 32 -23.65 -17.97 -8.69
N GLU A 33 -23.60 -17.20 -9.78
CA GLU A 33 -22.47 -17.06 -10.71
C GLU A 33 -21.46 -15.97 -10.30
N PHE A 34 -21.78 -15.18 -9.27
CA PHE A 34 -20.93 -14.09 -8.80
C PHE A 34 -20.01 -14.52 -7.64
N GLY A 35 -18.75 -14.10 -7.73
CA GLY A 35 -17.83 -14.06 -6.60
C GLY A 35 -17.92 -12.70 -5.92
N ILE A 36 -18.27 -12.67 -4.64
CA ILE A 36 -18.34 -11.45 -3.83
C ILE A 36 -17.14 -11.42 -2.90
N LEU A 37 -16.33 -10.35 -3.00
CA LEU A 37 -15.23 -10.07 -2.08
C LEU A 37 -15.69 -9.05 -1.04
N VAL A 38 -15.67 -9.45 0.22
CA VAL A 38 -15.95 -8.58 1.36
C VAL A 38 -14.62 -8.18 1.98
N LEU A 39 -14.34 -6.89 1.96
CA LEU A 39 -13.12 -6.29 2.51
C LEU A 39 -13.49 -5.27 3.60
N PRO A 40 -12.57 -4.95 4.53
CA PRO A 40 -12.74 -3.81 5.42
C PRO A 40 -12.97 -2.52 4.63
N LEU A 41 -13.73 -1.58 5.21
CA LEU A 41 -13.84 -0.24 4.68
C LEU A 41 -12.52 0.53 4.92
N LEU A 42 -11.82 0.85 3.84
CA LEU A 42 -10.53 1.53 3.86
C LEU A 42 -10.61 2.89 3.13
N ARG A 43 -9.65 3.77 3.41
CA ARG A 43 -9.47 5.06 2.71
C ARG A 43 -8.24 5.00 1.81
N LYS A 44 -8.10 5.95 0.89
CA LYS A 44 -6.83 6.14 0.15
C LYS A 44 -5.70 6.39 1.15
N PHE A 45 -4.51 5.87 0.87
CA PHE A 45 -3.38 5.95 1.80
C PHE A 45 -3.01 7.38 2.19
N ASP A 46 -3.29 8.37 1.36
CA ASP A 46 -3.01 9.80 1.50
C ASP A 46 -4.23 10.62 1.97
N ASP A 47 -5.31 9.97 2.41
CA ASP A 47 -6.52 10.64 2.89
C ASP A 47 -6.86 10.26 4.35
N PRO A 48 -6.68 11.18 5.32
CA PRO A 48 -6.33 12.61 5.15
C PRO A 48 -4.86 12.83 4.73
N PRO A 49 -4.48 13.97 4.14
CA PRO A 49 -3.10 14.24 3.72
C PRO A 49 -2.05 14.02 4.83
N PHE A 50 -0.80 13.76 4.44
CA PHE A 50 0.31 13.64 5.39
C PHE A 50 0.70 15.02 5.94
N ASP A 51 0.83 15.11 7.28
CA ASP A 51 1.19 16.33 8.01
C ASP A 51 2.66 16.36 8.44
N THR A 52 3.33 15.22 8.55
CA THR A 52 4.74 15.13 9.00
C THR A 52 5.58 14.17 8.17
N VAL A 53 6.90 14.39 8.16
CA VAL A 53 7.86 13.44 7.56
C VAL A 53 7.71 12.06 8.18
N GLY A 54 7.46 11.99 9.50
CA GLY A 54 7.28 10.73 10.21
C GLY A 54 6.08 9.92 9.72
N GLU A 55 5.00 10.58 9.29
CA GLU A 55 3.83 9.89 8.72
C GLU A 55 4.09 9.26 7.37
N VAL A 56 4.90 9.92 6.53
CA VAL A 56 5.34 9.36 5.25
C VAL A 56 6.28 8.19 5.49
N VAL A 57 7.28 8.35 6.36
CA VAL A 57 8.25 7.29 6.68
C VAL A 57 7.54 6.06 7.25
N GLU A 58 6.61 6.24 8.19
CA GLU A 58 5.85 5.12 8.77
C GLU A 58 4.94 4.44 7.74
N CYS A 59 4.33 5.20 6.82
CA CYS A 59 3.58 4.64 5.70
C CYS A 59 4.47 3.77 4.81
N LEU A 60 5.61 4.29 4.36
CA LEU A 60 6.55 3.57 3.50
C LEU A 60 7.10 2.33 4.19
N ARG A 61 7.43 2.42 5.49
CA ARG A 61 7.86 1.28 6.30
C ARG A 61 6.85 0.13 6.26
N GLN A 62 5.58 0.42 6.52
CA GLN A 62 4.51 -0.59 6.51
C GLN A 62 4.30 -1.20 5.11
N ILE A 63 4.32 -0.38 4.05
CA ILE A 63 4.19 -0.87 2.67
C ILE A 63 5.35 -1.80 2.32
N PHE A 64 6.58 -1.40 2.65
CA PHE A 64 7.79 -2.17 2.35
C PHE A 64 7.81 -3.48 3.16
N GLU A 65 7.36 -3.46 4.42
CA GLU A 65 7.18 -4.68 5.21
C GLU A 65 6.14 -5.63 4.61
N GLY A 66 5.05 -5.08 4.07
CA GLY A 66 4.03 -5.84 3.34
C GLY A 66 4.60 -6.56 2.12
N ILE A 67 5.34 -5.84 1.28
CA ILE A 67 5.98 -6.42 0.10
C ILE A 67 7.10 -7.40 0.49
N GLN A 68 7.86 -7.12 1.55
CA GLN A 68 8.82 -8.09 2.09
C GLN A 68 8.13 -9.38 2.54
N PHE A 69 7.00 -9.28 3.24
CA PHE A 69 6.23 -10.45 3.65
C PHE A 69 5.75 -11.25 2.43
N MET A 70 5.25 -10.58 1.39
CA MET A 70 4.84 -11.24 0.14
C MET A 70 6.02 -11.95 -0.54
N HIS A 71 7.14 -11.25 -0.71
CA HIS A 71 8.36 -11.79 -1.34
C HIS A 71 8.93 -12.98 -0.57
N GLN A 72 8.93 -12.94 0.77
CA GLN A 72 9.35 -14.06 1.63
C GLN A 72 8.46 -15.30 1.47
N ASN A 73 7.20 -15.11 1.08
CA ASN A 73 6.26 -16.20 0.77
C ASN A 73 6.22 -16.54 -0.73
N LEU A 74 7.20 -16.03 -1.50
CA LEU A 74 7.33 -16.22 -2.94
C LEU A 74 6.11 -15.71 -3.71
N VAL A 75 5.53 -14.60 -3.25
CA VAL A 75 4.42 -13.90 -3.90
C VAL A 75 4.92 -12.55 -4.41
N ALA A 76 4.76 -12.27 -5.69
CA ALA A 76 4.95 -10.93 -6.26
C ALA A 76 3.60 -10.23 -6.41
N HIS A 77 3.53 -8.95 -6.05
CA HIS A 77 2.28 -8.18 -6.16
C HIS A 77 1.98 -7.80 -7.60
N ARG A 78 3.00 -7.35 -8.34
CA ARG A 78 3.01 -6.99 -9.77
C ARG A 78 2.21 -5.75 -10.15
N ASP A 79 1.77 -4.95 -9.17
CA ASP A 79 1.08 -3.68 -9.42
C ASP A 79 1.13 -2.74 -8.20
N CYS A 80 2.32 -2.53 -7.62
CA CYS A 80 2.51 -1.74 -6.40
C CYS A 80 2.39 -0.22 -6.66
N THR A 81 1.17 0.26 -6.93
CA THR A 81 0.91 1.67 -7.21
C THR A 81 0.15 2.36 -6.07
N LYS A 82 0.09 3.70 -6.09
CA LYS A 82 -0.62 4.49 -5.07
C LYS A 82 -2.10 4.14 -4.94
N LEU A 83 -2.71 3.61 -6.00
CA LEU A 83 -4.12 3.23 -6.02
C LEU A 83 -4.37 1.92 -5.27
N ASN A 84 -3.33 1.09 -5.15
CA ASN A 84 -3.39 -0.22 -4.49
C ASN A 84 -2.88 -0.18 -3.04
N ILE A 85 -2.71 1.03 -2.49
CA ILE A 85 -2.33 1.26 -1.11
C ILE A 85 -3.47 1.99 -0.42
N MET A 86 -3.93 1.41 0.68
CA MET A 86 -5.09 1.88 1.43
C MET A 86 -4.76 2.05 2.90
N LEU A 87 -5.48 2.93 3.59
CA LEU A 87 -5.35 3.20 5.02
C LEU A 87 -6.56 2.63 5.77
N ASP A 88 -6.33 1.97 6.91
CA ASP A 88 -7.37 1.62 7.88
C ASP A 88 -7.69 2.84 8.78
N PRO A 89 -8.90 3.44 8.65
CA PRO A 89 -9.26 4.66 9.35
C PRO A 89 -9.67 4.43 10.81
N LYS A 90 -9.76 3.19 11.30
CA LYS A 90 -10.28 2.87 12.65
C LYS A 90 -9.56 3.56 13.80
N LYS A 91 -8.27 3.87 13.62
CA LYS A 91 -7.49 4.59 14.63
C LYS A 91 -7.67 6.11 14.57
N LEU A 92 -8.05 6.64 13.40
CA LEU A 92 -8.22 8.08 13.20
C LEU A 92 -9.63 8.52 13.60
N TYR A 93 -10.64 7.67 13.37
CA TYR A 93 -12.06 7.99 13.58
C TYR A 93 -12.74 7.04 14.57
N PRO A 94 -13.79 7.49 15.28
CA PRO A 94 -14.36 8.83 15.26
C PRO A 94 -13.62 9.84 16.17
N LYS A 95 -12.58 9.40 16.88
CA LYS A 95 -11.90 10.18 17.93
C LYS A 95 -11.12 11.40 17.42
N GLY A 96 -10.86 11.51 16.11
CA GLY A 96 -10.18 12.65 15.49
C GLY A 96 -8.67 12.68 15.74
N CYS A 97 -8.03 11.51 15.86
CA CYS A 97 -6.58 11.44 16.06
C CYS A 97 -5.83 11.72 14.75
N THR A 98 -4.68 12.40 14.83
CA THR A 98 -3.75 12.55 13.69
C THR A 98 -2.92 11.29 13.49
N ARG A 99 -2.36 11.08 12.29
CA ARG A 99 -1.55 9.87 12.02
C ARG A 99 -0.31 9.82 12.91
N THR A 100 0.31 10.97 13.19
CA THR A 100 1.46 11.08 14.12
C THR A 100 1.11 10.67 15.55
N THR A 101 -0.12 10.94 16.01
CA THR A 101 -0.53 10.58 17.38
C THR A 101 -1.05 9.15 17.47
N CYS A 102 -1.59 8.61 16.37
CA CYS A 102 -2.14 7.27 16.26
C CYS A 102 -1.77 6.66 14.91
N TRP A 103 -0.62 5.97 14.85
CA TRP A 103 -0.14 5.35 13.62
C TRP A 103 -1.22 4.44 13.00
N PRO A 104 -1.79 4.81 11.84
CA PRO A 104 -2.78 3.99 11.16
C PRO A 104 -2.10 2.76 10.58
N ARG A 105 -2.91 1.76 10.21
CA ARG A 105 -2.41 0.60 9.47
C ARG A 105 -2.62 0.84 7.98
N TYR A 106 -1.60 0.55 7.18
CA TYR A 106 -1.72 0.55 5.72
C TYR A 106 -1.88 -0.86 5.18
N HIS A 107 -2.64 -0.98 4.09
CA HIS A 107 -2.96 -2.24 3.44
C HIS A 107 -2.66 -2.19 1.96
N LEU A 108 -2.07 -3.27 1.45
CA LEU A 108 -1.97 -3.59 0.03
C LEU A 108 -3.30 -4.23 -0.41
N ILE A 109 -3.84 -3.76 -1.53
CA ILE A 109 -5.07 -4.26 -2.14
C ILE A 109 -4.83 -4.64 -3.60
N ASP A 110 -5.88 -5.16 -4.25
CA ASP A 110 -5.88 -5.53 -5.66
C ASP A 110 -4.79 -6.53 -6.05
N PHE A 111 -5.04 -7.78 -5.67
CA PHE A 111 -4.17 -8.92 -5.99
C PHE A 111 -4.48 -9.56 -7.35
N GLY A 112 -5.24 -8.87 -8.24
CA GLY A 112 -5.63 -9.42 -9.53
C GLY A 112 -4.44 -9.79 -10.43
N HIS A 113 -3.33 -9.07 -10.28
CA HIS A 113 -2.07 -9.32 -10.97
C HIS A 113 -1.05 -10.13 -10.16
N SER A 114 -1.33 -10.38 -8.88
CA SER A 114 -0.39 -11.10 -8.03
C SER A 114 -0.27 -12.57 -8.41
N ARG A 115 0.92 -13.13 -8.15
CA ARG A 115 1.25 -14.53 -8.43
C ARG A 115 2.16 -15.08 -7.35
N ARG A 116 1.95 -16.36 -7.03
CA ARG A 116 2.81 -17.15 -6.13
C ARG A 116 3.65 -18.11 -6.96
N TYR A 117 4.93 -18.22 -6.60
CA TYR A 117 5.93 -19.02 -7.28
C TYR A 117 6.32 -20.25 -6.45
N ASP A 118 6.59 -21.36 -7.14
CA ASP A 118 7.17 -22.56 -6.53
C ASP A 118 8.71 -22.44 -6.59
N PRO A 119 9.43 -22.55 -5.46
CA PRO A 119 10.88 -22.49 -5.48
C PRO A 119 11.53 -23.62 -6.30
N ALA A 120 10.80 -24.72 -6.57
CA ALA A 120 11.28 -25.80 -7.43
C ALA A 120 11.42 -25.39 -8.91
N ASP A 121 10.70 -24.37 -9.36
CA ASP A 121 10.73 -23.88 -10.75
C ASP A 121 11.90 -22.91 -11.03
N GLY A 122 12.70 -22.60 -9.99
CA GLY A 122 13.83 -21.68 -10.08
C GLY A 122 13.42 -20.21 -10.04
N ILE A 123 14.19 -19.36 -10.72
CA ILE A 123 13.91 -17.91 -10.79
C ILE A 123 12.68 -17.71 -11.69
N PRO A 124 11.63 -17.00 -11.24
CA PRO A 124 10.45 -16.80 -12.07
C PRO A 124 10.75 -15.99 -13.34
N HIS A 125 10.14 -16.42 -14.44
CA HIS A 125 10.17 -15.73 -15.73
C HIS A 125 8.73 -15.51 -16.20
N GLU A 126 8.23 -14.31 -16.02
CA GLU A 126 6.82 -13.98 -16.19
C GLU A 126 6.61 -12.90 -17.21
N ARG A 127 5.52 -12.99 -17.97
CA ARG A 127 5.14 -11.94 -18.90
C ARG A 127 4.89 -10.67 -18.11
N VAL A 128 5.51 -9.59 -18.53
CA VAL A 128 5.19 -8.27 -18.01
C VAL A 128 3.69 -7.98 -18.16
N LEU A 129 3.06 -7.57 -17.06
CA LEU A 129 1.70 -7.00 -17.11
C LEU A 129 1.82 -5.48 -17.11
N GLN A 130 1.13 -4.82 -18.04
CA GLN A 130 0.99 -3.37 -18.00
C GLN A 130 -0.07 -2.99 -16.96
N GLY A 131 0.36 -2.89 -15.70
CA GLY A 131 -0.46 -2.42 -14.58
C GLY A 131 -0.69 -0.91 -14.58
N GLY A 132 -0.94 -0.36 -13.39
CA GLY A 132 -1.17 1.07 -13.19
C GLY A 132 0.05 1.94 -13.47
N ASP A 133 1.26 1.41 -13.24
CA ASP A 133 2.52 2.05 -13.62
C ASP A 133 3.14 1.36 -14.85
N LYS A 134 3.42 2.18 -15.87
CA LYS A 134 3.92 1.76 -17.18
C LYS A 134 5.30 2.35 -17.49
N SER A 135 5.97 2.99 -16.52
CA SER A 135 7.23 3.67 -16.76
C SER A 135 8.45 2.75 -16.72
N ALA A 136 8.34 1.57 -16.09
CA ALA A 136 9.42 0.61 -16.04
C ALA A 136 9.83 0.19 -17.46
N LEU A 137 11.13 0.22 -17.77
CA LEU A 137 11.60 0.01 -19.14
C LEU A 137 11.34 -1.40 -19.64
N GLU A 138 11.33 -2.39 -18.73
CA GLU A 138 10.91 -3.75 -19.06
C GLU A 138 9.48 -3.82 -19.63
N HIS A 139 8.65 -2.79 -19.45
CA HIS A 139 7.27 -2.75 -19.94
C HIS A 139 7.09 -2.17 -21.34
N ARG A 140 8.13 -1.60 -21.94
CA ARG A 140 8.01 -0.98 -23.27
C ARG A 140 7.88 -1.99 -24.42
N ASN A 141 8.38 -3.21 -24.25
CA ASN A 141 8.30 -4.30 -25.23
C ASN A 141 7.56 -5.52 -24.64
N SER A 142 6.38 -5.29 -24.05
CA SER A 142 5.67 -6.23 -23.15
C SER A 142 5.20 -7.56 -23.77
N ASP A 143 5.26 -7.71 -25.08
CA ASP A 143 4.70 -8.89 -25.75
C ASP A 143 5.65 -10.09 -25.80
N GLU A 144 6.96 -9.88 -25.60
CA GLU A 144 7.97 -10.94 -25.63
C GLU A 144 8.88 -10.96 -24.39
N LEU A 145 8.89 -9.90 -23.57
CA LEU A 145 9.80 -9.81 -22.45
C LEU A 145 9.27 -10.58 -21.22
N LEU A 146 9.98 -11.65 -20.85
CA LEU A 146 9.82 -12.33 -19.57
C LEU A 146 10.77 -11.70 -18.55
N CYS A 147 10.26 -11.33 -17.38
CA CYS A 147 11.07 -10.80 -16.30
C CYS A 147 10.82 -11.52 -14.98
N ASN A 148 11.78 -11.39 -14.07
CA ASN A 148 11.55 -11.68 -12.67
C ASN A 148 10.65 -10.56 -12.10
N PRO A 149 9.47 -10.89 -11.55
CA PRO A 149 8.52 -9.89 -11.08
C PRO A 149 8.93 -9.24 -9.75
N PHE A 150 9.82 -9.87 -8.96
CA PHE A 150 10.19 -9.33 -7.64
C PHE A 150 10.93 -7.99 -7.75
N PRO A 151 11.96 -7.82 -8.61
CA PRO A 151 12.55 -6.51 -8.87
C PRO A 151 11.61 -5.48 -9.50
N THR A 152 10.56 -5.92 -10.20
CA THR A 152 9.54 -5.02 -10.74
C THR A 152 8.69 -4.41 -9.63
N ASP A 153 8.32 -5.17 -8.59
CA ASP A 153 7.68 -4.61 -7.40
C ASP A 153 8.55 -3.53 -6.73
N ILE A 154 9.89 -3.72 -6.71
CA ILE A 154 10.84 -2.73 -6.17
C ILE A 154 10.82 -1.45 -7.00
N TYR A 155 10.82 -1.57 -8.32
CA TYR A 155 10.73 -0.42 -9.20
C TYR A 155 9.44 0.36 -8.95
N TYR A 156 8.29 -0.32 -8.88
CA TYR A 156 7.00 0.32 -8.63
C TYR A 156 6.99 1.09 -7.30
N LEU A 157 7.52 0.51 -6.23
CA LEU A 157 7.65 1.21 -4.94
C LEU A 157 8.62 2.40 -5.03
N GLY A 158 9.76 2.23 -5.70
CA GLY A 158 10.71 3.33 -5.91
C GLY A 158 10.08 4.46 -6.71
N ASN A 159 9.35 4.13 -7.78
CA ASN A 159 8.70 5.10 -8.65
C ASN A 159 7.51 5.79 -7.97
N LEU A 160 6.74 5.06 -7.15
CA LEU A 160 5.75 5.64 -6.25
C LEU A 160 6.40 6.75 -5.41
N VAL A 161 7.53 6.46 -4.75
CA VAL A 161 8.19 7.45 -3.89
C VAL A 161 8.75 8.60 -4.72
N ARG A 162 9.40 8.30 -5.84
CA ARG A 162 9.95 9.28 -6.78
C ARG A 162 8.88 10.26 -7.23
N GLU A 163 7.81 9.77 -7.84
CA GLU A 163 6.80 10.60 -8.47
C GLU A 163 5.88 11.29 -7.47
N TYR A 164 5.50 10.61 -6.39
CA TYR A 164 4.50 11.11 -5.46
C TYR A 164 5.10 11.99 -4.35
N PHE A 165 6.34 11.71 -3.91
CA PHE A 165 6.96 12.42 -2.78
C PHE A 165 8.16 13.30 -3.16
N LEU A 166 8.95 12.95 -4.21
CA LEU A 166 10.21 13.64 -4.51
C LEU A 166 10.16 14.62 -5.69
N ASP A 167 9.62 14.19 -6.84
CA ASP A 167 9.85 14.86 -8.13
C ASP A 167 8.62 15.61 -8.68
N THR A 168 7.51 15.66 -7.93
CA THR A 168 6.16 16.05 -8.42
C THR A 168 6.12 17.28 -9.35
N LYS A 169 6.12 17.04 -10.68
CA LYS A 169 5.80 18.03 -11.71
C LYS A 169 4.30 18.35 -11.79
N ASN A 170 3.43 17.52 -11.20
CA ASN A 170 1.96 17.56 -11.41
C ASN A 170 1.10 17.70 -10.14
N TYR A 171 1.67 17.69 -8.93
CA TYR A 171 0.90 17.79 -7.67
C TYR A 171 1.51 18.81 -6.70
N CYS A 172 0.75 19.87 -6.41
CA CYS A 172 1.10 20.89 -5.43
C CYS A 172 0.80 20.41 -3.99
N HIS A 173 1.55 19.42 -3.49
CA HIS A 173 1.46 19.04 -2.07
C HIS A 173 2.61 19.66 -1.24
N PRO A 174 2.31 20.20 -0.04
CA PRO A 174 3.30 20.79 0.86
C PRO A 174 4.21 19.76 1.56
N THR A 175 4.07 18.46 1.26
CA THR A 175 4.78 17.32 1.87
C THR A 175 6.27 17.20 1.51
N ARG A 176 6.84 18.20 0.83
CA ARG A 176 8.18 18.14 0.18
C ARG A 176 9.36 18.39 1.13
N ILE A 177 9.13 19.08 2.24
CA ILE A 177 10.24 19.50 3.12
C ILE A 177 10.75 18.29 3.89
N GLY A 178 12.05 18.01 3.78
CA GLY A 178 12.71 17.01 4.62
C GLY A 178 12.61 15.56 4.15
N LEU A 179 12.09 15.26 2.95
CA LEU A 179 12.11 13.90 2.37
C LEU A 179 13.29 13.64 1.42
N GLY A 180 14.15 14.64 1.18
CA GLY A 180 15.28 14.54 0.25
C GLY A 180 16.27 13.43 0.57
N PHE A 181 16.35 13.00 1.84
CA PHE A 181 17.19 11.88 2.25
C PHE A 181 16.82 10.57 1.53
N LEU A 182 15.54 10.36 1.16
CA LEU A 182 15.09 9.15 0.45
C LEU A 182 15.63 9.03 -0.98
N ARG A 183 16.19 10.10 -1.57
CA ARG A 183 16.52 10.17 -2.99
C ARG A 183 17.50 9.08 -3.42
N SER A 184 18.58 8.87 -2.66
CA SER A 184 19.59 7.84 -3.00
C SER A 184 18.97 6.43 -3.01
N LEU A 185 18.14 6.09 -2.03
CA LEU A 185 17.44 4.80 -2.01
C LEU A 185 16.51 4.66 -3.22
N VAL A 186 15.75 5.71 -3.53
CA VAL A 186 14.82 5.70 -4.67
C VAL A 186 15.57 5.50 -5.99
N GLU A 187 16.69 6.18 -6.18
CA GLU A 187 17.55 6.03 -7.36
C GLU A 187 18.04 4.59 -7.54
N ASP A 188 18.39 3.90 -6.44
CA ASP A 188 18.72 2.47 -6.47
C ASP A 188 17.52 1.58 -6.83
N MET A 189 16.34 1.88 -6.30
CA MET A 189 15.11 1.10 -6.53
C MET A 189 14.60 1.20 -7.97
N VAL A 190 14.84 2.32 -8.65
CA VAL A 190 14.32 2.62 -10.01
C VAL A 190 15.35 2.43 -11.13
N LYS A 191 16.46 1.73 -10.86
CA LYS A 191 17.45 1.38 -11.88
C LYS A 191 16.81 0.65 -13.05
N GLU A 192 17.30 0.95 -14.25
CA GLU A 192 16.76 0.40 -15.50
C GLU A 192 16.86 -1.11 -15.52
N ASN A 193 18.04 -1.66 -15.26
CA ASN A 193 18.27 -3.09 -15.16
C ASN A 193 17.67 -3.65 -13.85
N PRO A 194 16.70 -4.59 -13.93
CA PRO A 194 16.06 -5.18 -12.75
C PRO A 194 17.04 -5.83 -11.76
N SER A 195 18.13 -6.42 -12.25
CA SER A 195 19.12 -7.09 -11.41
C SER A 195 19.97 -6.15 -10.56
N ASP A 196 20.04 -4.86 -10.93
CA ASP A 196 20.82 -3.85 -10.20
C ASP A 196 20.00 -3.20 -9.07
N ARG A 197 18.70 -3.50 -9.00
CA ARG A 197 17.78 -3.00 -7.97
C ARG A 197 18.03 -3.75 -6.65
N PRO A 198 17.92 -3.08 -5.49
CA PRO A 198 18.03 -3.75 -4.20
C PRO A 198 16.88 -4.74 -4.01
N THR A 199 17.10 -5.78 -3.20
CA THR A 199 15.97 -6.56 -2.68
C THR A 199 15.14 -5.69 -1.73
N ILE A 200 13.87 -6.05 -1.51
CA ILE A 200 13.03 -5.35 -0.53
C ILE A 200 13.63 -5.39 0.89
N GLY A 201 14.38 -6.47 1.21
CA GLY A 201 15.14 -6.57 2.46
C GLY A 201 16.27 -5.56 2.55
N ASN A 202 17.02 -5.35 1.46
CA ASN A 202 18.06 -4.31 1.40
C ASN A 202 17.46 -2.90 1.44
N ALA A 203 16.32 -2.68 0.78
CA ALA A 203 15.62 -1.39 0.82
C ALA A 203 15.16 -1.05 2.26
N LEU A 204 14.58 -2.04 2.98
CA LEU A 204 14.25 -1.89 4.40
C LEU A 204 15.48 -1.78 5.30
N GLY A 205 16.58 -2.47 4.98
CA GLY A 205 17.83 -2.39 5.75
C GLY A 205 18.64 -1.11 5.51
N ASN A 206 18.25 -0.30 4.52
CA ASN A 206 18.96 0.92 4.18
C ASN A 206 18.81 1.93 5.32
N GLU A 207 19.96 2.33 5.89
CA GLU A 207 20.08 3.30 6.97
C GLU A 207 19.28 4.59 6.68
N THR A 208 19.16 4.97 5.42
CA THR A 208 18.36 6.12 4.98
C THR A 208 16.91 6.08 5.46
N LEU A 209 16.26 4.91 5.49
CA LEU A 209 14.89 4.76 5.99
C LEU A 209 14.82 4.63 7.53
N PHE A 210 15.90 4.23 8.21
CA PHE A 210 15.84 3.72 9.60
C PHE A 210 16.84 4.34 10.61
N PHE A 211 17.89 5.03 10.18
CA PHE A 211 18.94 5.54 11.08
C PHE A 211 18.54 6.72 12.00
N PRO A 212 17.51 7.55 11.71
CA PRO A 212 17.00 8.44 12.75
C PRO A 212 16.11 7.73 13.79
N PHE A 213 15.66 6.49 13.52
CA PHE A 213 14.45 5.93 14.15
C PHE A 213 14.67 4.72 15.06
N SER A 214 15.72 3.90 14.86
CA SER A 214 15.83 2.60 15.52
C SER A 214 16.08 2.66 17.04
N TYR A 215 16.57 3.78 17.59
CA TYR A 215 16.85 3.89 19.03
C TYR A 215 16.14 5.05 19.76
N VAL A 216 15.87 6.18 19.09
CA VAL A 216 15.31 7.38 19.75
C VAL A 216 13.79 7.53 19.54
N ALA A 217 13.25 7.02 18.43
CA ALA A 217 11.85 7.29 18.04
C ALA A 217 10.79 6.44 18.76
N ARG A 218 11.18 5.35 19.45
CA ARG A 218 10.24 4.70 20.41
C ARG A 218 9.90 5.61 21.59
N ARG A 219 10.72 6.65 21.88
CA ARG A 219 10.54 7.54 23.02
C ARG A 219 10.16 8.98 22.69
N LEU A 220 10.37 9.45 21.47
CA LEU A 220 10.06 10.83 21.06
C LEU A 220 9.20 10.83 19.78
N LYS A 221 7.94 11.25 19.94
CA LYS A 221 7.02 11.61 18.85
C LYS A 221 7.62 12.82 18.11
N PHE A 222 8.47 12.59 17.11
CA PHE A 222 9.12 13.67 16.37
C PHE A 222 8.12 14.35 15.42
N THR A 223 7.64 15.50 15.88
CA THR A 223 6.74 16.37 15.14
C THR A 223 7.57 17.36 14.32
N LEU A 224 8.17 16.91 13.22
CA LEU A 224 8.57 17.84 12.16
C LEU A 224 7.30 18.20 11.39
N MET A 225 6.61 19.24 11.86
CA MET A 225 5.39 19.78 11.25
C MET A 225 5.71 20.25 9.82
N LEU A 226 5.07 19.64 8.83
CA LEU A 226 5.09 20.16 7.48
C LEU A 226 4.04 21.28 7.40
N ARG A 227 4.44 22.49 7.85
CA ARG A 227 3.68 23.76 7.95
C ARG A 227 2.69 23.87 9.14
N PRO A 228 2.40 25.10 9.62
CA PRO A 228 1.54 25.28 10.79
C PRO A 228 0.10 24.87 10.46
N PRO A 229 -0.63 24.28 11.43
CA PRO A 229 -1.97 23.80 11.18
C PRO A 229 -2.85 25.00 10.82
N LEU A 230 -3.67 24.86 9.78
CA LEU A 230 -4.77 25.80 9.55
C LEU A 230 -5.57 25.96 10.86
N PRO A 231 -6.05 27.17 11.17
CA PRO A 231 -6.65 27.46 12.47
C PRO A 231 -7.82 26.50 12.73
N LYS A 232 -7.76 25.82 13.89
CA LYS A 232 -8.73 24.80 14.34
C LYS A 232 -10.13 25.34 14.63
N ASN A 233 -10.39 26.62 14.38
CA ASN A 233 -11.67 27.28 14.64
C ASN A 233 -12.28 27.76 13.32
N ALA A 234 -12.99 26.87 12.64
CA ALA A 234 -14.13 27.30 11.84
C ALA A 234 -15.32 27.49 12.80
N ALA A 235 -16.05 28.60 12.67
CA ALA A 235 -17.22 28.85 13.50
C ALA A 235 -18.20 27.67 13.46
N SER A 236 -18.74 27.29 14.62
CA SER A 236 -19.70 26.20 14.75
C SER A 236 -20.88 26.38 13.79
N PRO A 237 -21.28 25.37 13.00
CA PRO A 237 -22.46 25.49 12.16
C PRO A 237 -23.70 25.62 13.06
N SER A 238 -24.49 26.66 12.82
CA SER A 238 -25.66 27.07 13.60
C SER A 238 -26.89 26.17 13.43
N ARG A 239 -26.76 25.02 12.75
CA ARG A 239 -27.81 24.01 12.61
C ARG A 239 -27.23 22.60 12.68
N VAL A 240 -27.45 21.93 13.81
CA VAL A 240 -27.33 20.48 13.94
C VAL A 240 -28.67 19.88 13.51
N LEU A 241 -28.71 19.27 12.32
CA LEU A 241 -29.80 18.37 11.96
C LEU A 241 -29.38 16.95 12.33
N THR A 242 -30.05 16.40 13.33
CA THR A 242 -29.97 15.00 13.77
C THR A 242 -30.34 14.06 12.62
N ALA A 243 -29.46 13.10 12.28
CA ALA A 243 -29.73 11.65 12.30
C ALA A 243 -28.78 10.87 11.37
N THR A 244 -28.22 9.79 11.92
CA THR A 244 -27.25 8.84 11.37
C THR A 244 -27.87 7.81 10.38
N ARG A 245 -28.70 8.22 9.41
CA ARG A 245 -29.41 7.21 8.57
C ARG A 245 -29.39 7.30 7.05
N ASP A 246 -28.87 8.34 6.42
CA ASP A 246 -29.08 8.51 4.96
C ASP A 246 -27.79 8.57 4.12
N PHE A 247 -26.92 7.55 4.22
CA PHE A 247 -25.79 7.42 3.28
C PHE A 247 -26.01 6.37 2.17
N TYR A 248 -27.09 5.56 2.21
CA TYR A 248 -27.20 4.35 1.38
C TYR A 248 -28.46 4.16 0.51
N THR A 249 -29.49 5.04 0.54
CA THR A 249 -30.78 4.72 -0.13
C THR A 249 -31.24 5.68 -1.23
N SER A 250 -30.54 6.77 -1.53
CA SER A 250 -31.00 7.70 -2.57
C SER A 250 -30.58 7.28 -3.99
N LYS A 251 -31.20 6.21 -4.52
CA LYS A 251 -31.62 6.03 -5.94
C LYS A 251 -32.11 4.60 -6.21
N ARG A 252 -33.32 4.29 -5.75
CA ARG A 252 -34.25 3.34 -6.42
C ARG A 252 -35.69 3.79 -6.14
N GLN A 253 -36.18 4.76 -6.92
CA GLN A 253 -37.61 4.88 -7.21
C GLN A 253 -37.78 4.27 -8.61
N GLN A 254 -38.14 2.98 -8.67
CA GLN A 254 -39.50 2.49 -8.93
C GLN A 254 -40.00 2.87 -10.33
N ILE A 255 -39.75 1.96 -11.28
CA ILE A 255 -40.54 1.80 -12.50
C ILE A 255 -41.89 1.26 -12.04
N ALA A 256 -42.94 2.07 -12.17
CA ALA A 256 -44.31 1.62 -11.98
C ALA A 256 -44.75 0.83 -13.23
N VAL A 257 -45.24 -0.39 -13.02
CA VAL A 257 -45.98 -1.16 -14.02
C VAL A 257 -47.42 -0.62 -14.04
N PRO A 258 -48.04 -0.34 -15.21
CA PRO A 258 -49.41 0.12 -15.27
C PRO A 258 -50.38 -1.06 -15.05
N THR A 259 -51.40 -0.82 -14.24
CA THR A 259 -52.62 -1.65 -14.19
C THR A 259 -53.78 -0.77 -14.63
N THR A 260 -54.23 -0.98 -15.86
CA THR A 260 -55.61 -1.30 -16.30
C THR A 260 -55.58 -1.46 -17.81
#